data_AF-A0A7X6NVY2-F1
#
_entry.id   AF-A0A7X6NVY2-F1
#
_cell.length_a   1.000
_cell.length_b   1.000
_cell.length_c   1.000
_cell.angle_alpha   90.00
_cell.angle_beta   90.00
_cell.angle_gamma   90.00
#
_symmetry.space_group_name_H-M   'P 1'
#
loop_
_entity.id
_entity.type
_entity.pdbx_description
1 polymer ?
#
loop_
_entity_poly.entity_id
_entity_poly.type
_entity_poly.pdbx_seq_one_letter_code
_entity_poly.pdbx_strand_id
1 'polypeptide(L)'
;MNNLYRELAPITEAAWEQIEDEARRTYERWIAGRRVVDVTGPDGSELAAVGTGHLRPIAPAASGVITRQRDAKHVIELRVPFRVTREAVDDVERGSEDSDWQPVKDAVQQIALAEDRAIFHGLPSADIEGIVPTSSNEPVDTPNEIDEFTEVVAHAVSELRLAGVGGPYSLLLSADLYTEVSETTVHGYPIVDHLARMLDGEIIWAPGLRSGGLLVTTRGGDFELHLGQDLSIGYL
;
A
#
# COMPACT_ATOMS: atom_id res chain seq x y z
N MET A 1 -25.53 10.89 10.47
CA MET A 1 -24.44 10.75 11.46
C MET A 1 -23.95 9.32 11.48
N ASN A 2 -22.78 9.11 10.88
CA ASN A 2 -22.03 7.86 10.94
C ASN A 2 -20.94 7.97 12.03
N ASN A 3 -20.10 6.94 12.15
CA ASN A 3 -18.98 6.90 13.10
C ASN A 3 -17.87 7.94 12.85
N LEU A 4 -17.96 8.73 11.76
CA LEU A 4 -16.98 9.79 11.44
C LEU A 4 -17.36 11.14 12.06
N TYR A 5 -18.61 11.32 12.50
CA TYR A 5 -19.09 12.54 13.18
C TYR A 5 -18.75 13.87 12.48
N ARG A 6 -18.64 13.87 11.14
CA ARG A 6 -18.25 15.06 10.36
C ARG A 6 -19.18 16.24 10.59
N GLU A 7 -20.46 15.96 10.82
CA GLU A 7 -21.50 16.97 11.03
C GLU A 7 -21.35 17.72 12.37
N LEU A 8 -20.50 17.24 13.28
CA LEU A 8 -20.19 17.91 14.55
C LEU A 8 -18.96 18.82 14.46
N ALA A 9 -18.16 18.70 13.41
CA ALA A 9 -16.96 19.50 13.25
C ALA A 9 -17.33 20.95 12.91
N PRO A 10 -16.65 21.95 13.50
CA PRO A 10 -16.80 23.35 13.10
C PRO A 10 -16.04 23.61 11.79
N ILE A 11 -16.40 22.88 10.74
CA ILE A 11 -15.79 22.91 9.40
C ILE A 11 -16.92 23.04 8.37
N THR A 12 -16.76 24.01 7.48
CA THR A 12 -17.74 24.32 6.43
C THR A 12 -17.66 23.28 5.31
N GLU A 13 -18.70 23.15 4.50
CA GLU A 13 -18.72 22.17 3.40
C GLU A 13 -17.57 22.41 2.40
N ALA A 14 -17.31 23.67 2.06
CA ALA A 14 -16.19 24.04 1.18
C ALA A 14 -14.82 23.68 1.76
N ALA A 15 -14.61 23.88 3.08
CA ALA A 15 -13.36 23.48 3.73
C ALA A 15 -13.22 21.96 3.80
N TRP A 16 -14.32 21.22 4.02
CA TRP A 16 -14.33 19.76 3.94
C TRP A 16 -13.91 19.25 2.56
N GLU A 17 -14.45 19.84 1.49
CA GLU A 17 -14.11 19.49 0.10
C GLU A 17 -12.61 19.69 -0.16
N GLN A 18 -12.04 20.84 0.23
CA GLN A 18 -10.60 21.08 0.07
C GLN A 18 -9.75 20.09 0.87
N ILE A 19 -10.13 19.76 2.11
CA ILE A 19 -9.43 18.77 2.94
C ILE A 19 -9.45 17.39 2.27
N GLU A 20 -10.60 16.96 1.75
CA GLU A 20 -10.75 15.67 1.08
C GLU A 20 -9.98 15.59 -0.24
N ASP A 21 -9.97 16.67 -1.01
CA ASP A 21 -9.21 16.77 -2.25
C ASP A 21 -7.70 16.70 -2.01
N GLU A 22 -7.18 17.47 -1.04
CA GLU A 22 -5.75 17.44 -0.69
C GLU A 22 -5.36 16.07 -0.13
N ALA A 23 -6.24 15.46 0.68
CA ALA A 23 -6.03 14.11 1.19
C ALA A 23 -6.00 13.07 0.06
N ARG A 24 -6.95 13.10 -0.87
CA ARG A 24 -7.00 12.16 -2.00
C ARG A 24 -5.74 12.25 -2.85
N ARG A 25 -5.38 13.46 -3.28
CA ARG A 25 -4.20 13.70 -4.12
C ARG A 25 -2.91 13.26 -3.43
N THR A 26 -2.79 13.54 -2.14
CA THR A 26 -1.63 13.10 -1.34
C THR A 26 -1.62 11.58 -1.23
N TYR A 27 -2.75 10.94 -0.93
CA TYR A 27 -2.82 9.50 -0.77
C TYR A 27 -2.45 8.77 -2.06
N GLU A 28 -3.07 9.14 -3.18
CA GLU A 28 -2.79 8.58 -4.52
C GLU A 28 -1.33 8.74 -4.93
N ARG A 29 -0.68 9.82 -4.47
CA ARG A 29 0.75 10.05 -4.75
C ARG A 29 1.65 9.10 -3.97
N TRP A 30 1.33 8.81 -2.71
CA TRP A 30 2.19 8.06 -1.79
C TRP A 30 1.94 6.54 -1.80
N ILE A 31 0.72 6.10 -2.12
CA ILE A 31 0.35 4.68 -2.09
C ILE A 31 0.89 3.94 -3.32
N ALA A 32 1.54 2.81 -3.11
CA ALA A 32 2.02 1.94 -4.19
C ALA A 32 1.39 0.55 -4.16
N GLY A 33 1.09 0.01 -2.98
CA GLY A 33 0.60 -1.36 -2.79
C GLY A 33 -0.70 -1.63 -3.52
N ARG A 34 -1.67 -0.70 -3.45
CA ARG A 34 -2.96 -0.81 -4.14
C ARG A 34 -2.87 -0.89 -5.67
N ARG A 35 -1.73 -0.53 -6.26
CA ARG A 35 -1.52 -0.61 -7.72
C ARG A 35 -1.12 -2.02 -8.18
N VAL A 36 -0.72 -2.90 -7.26
CA VAL A 36 -0.17 -4.22 -7.57
C VAL A 36 -0.87 -5.39 -6.88
N VAL A 37 -1.77 -5.10 -5.95
CA VAL A 37 -2.61 -6.10 -5.27
C VAL A 37 -4.06 -5.92 -5.68
N ASP A 38 -4.84 -7.01 -5.62
CA ASP A 38 -6.28 -6.95 -5.86
C ASP A 38 -6.98 -6.33 -4.66
N VAL A 39 -7.66 -5.21 -4.87
CA VAL A 39 -8.41 -4.52 -3.82
C VAL A 39 -9.86 -4.99 -3.83
N THR A 40 -10.32 -5.53 -2.70
CA THR A 40 -11.70 -5.99 -2.48
C THR A 40 -12.40 -5.14 -1.43
N GLY A 41 -13.69 -4.90 -1.60
CA GLY A 41 -14.51 -4.05 -0.72
C GLY A 41 -14.72 -2.63 -1.29
N PRO A 42 -15.11 -1.65 -0.46
CA PRO A 42 -15.29 -1.74 1.00
C PRO A 42 -16.53 -2.55 1.43
N ASP A 43 -16.36 -3.48 2.38
CA ASP A 43 -17.43 -4.35 2.89
C ASP A 43 -18.17 -3.80 4.13
N GLY A 44 -17.78 -2.61 4.57
CA GLY A 44 -18.36 -1.88 5.69
C GLY A 44 -17.66 -2.10 7.02
N SER A 45 -18.05 -1.31 8.02
CA SER A 45 -17.46 -1.30 9.37
C SER A 45 -17.74 -2.58 10.18
N GLU A 46 -18.61 -3.46 9.70
CA GLU A 46 -18.93 -4.73 10.35
C GLU A 46 -17.95 -5.85 9.98
N LEU A 47 -17.10 -5.65 8.96
CA LEU A 47 -16.08 -6.64 8.57
C LEU A 47 -15.00 -6.75 9.66
N ALA A 48 -15.07 -7.82 10.44
CA ALA A 48 -14.10 -8.09 11.50
C ALA A 48 -12.93 -9.00 11.05
N ALA A 49 -13.18 -9.92 10.11
CA ALA A 49 -12.19 -10.87 9.63
C ALA A 49 -12.58 -11.49 8.27
N VAL A 50 -11.57 -11.91 7.52
CA VAL A 50 -11.70 -12.64 6.24
C VAL A 50 -11.26 -14.09 6.45
N GLY A 51 -12.12 -15.04 6.10
CA GLY A 51 -11.83 -16.47 6.26
C GLY A 51 -10.82 -16.97 5.23
N THR A 52 -9.83 -17.74 5.67
CA THR A 52 -8.80 -18.31 4.78
C THR A 52 -9.24 -19.62 4.10
N GLY A 53 -10.43 -20.13 4.45
CA GLY A 53 -10.91 -21.44 4.00
C GLY A 53 -10.28 -22.63 4.72
N HIS A 54 -9.34 -22.39 5.64
CA HIS A 54 -8.61 -23.43 6.35
C HIS A 54 -9.17 -23.71 7.76
N LEU A 55 -8.79 -24.86 8.30
CA LEU A 55 -9.10 -25.28 9.66
C LEU A 55 -7.80 -25.58 10.41
N ARG A 56 -7.69 -25.05 11.62
CA ARG A 56 -6.60 -25.39 12.55
C ARG A 56 -7.11 -26.30 13.67
N PRO A 57 -6.38 -27.37 14.03
CA PRO A 57 -6.76 -28.20 15.18
C PRO A 57 -6.63 -27.39 16.48
N ILE A 58 -7.58 -27.60 17.39
CA ILE A 58 -7.54 -27.03 18.74
C ILE A 58 -7.80 -28.13 19.77
N ALA A 59 -7.56 -27.82 21.05
CA ALA A 59 -7.80 -28.75 22.13
C ALA A 59 -9.24 -29.32 22.07
N PRO A 60 -9.42 -30.65 22.18
CA PRO A 60 -10.75 -31.26 22.26
C PRO A 60 -11.63 -30.61 23.31
N ALA A 61 -12.86 -30.24 22.95
CA ALA A 61 -13.83 -29.71 23.92
C ALA A 61 -14.23 -30.74 24.98
N ALA A 62 -14.17 -32.03 24.63
CA ALA A 62 -14.40 -33.16 25.54
C ALA A 62 -13.69 -34.41 25.03
N SER A 63 -13.55 -35.42 25.90
CA SER A 63 -13.01 -36.73 25.52
C SER A 63 -13.81 -37.34 24.37
N GLY A 64 -13.11 -37.85 23.35
CA GLY A 64 -13.72 -38.41 22.14
C GLY A 64 -14.17 -37.39 21.08
N VAL A 65 -14.01 -36.07 21.31
CA VAL A 65 -14.42 -35.02 20.35
C VAL A 65 -13.22 -34.47 19.58
N ILE A 66 -13.29 -34.46 18.25
CA ILE A 66 -12.31 -33.77 17.40
C ILE A 66 -12.76 -32.31 17.26
N THR A 67 -11.92 -31.37 17.68
CA THR A 67 -12.24 -29.93 17.63
C THR A 67 -11.29 -29.21 16.69
N ARG A 68 -11.84 -28.37 15.81
CA ARG A 68 -11.09 -27.54 14.86
C ARG A 68 -11.70 -26.14 14.83
N GLN A 69 -10.86 -25.13 14.62
CA GLN A 69 -11.30 -23.74 14.47
C GLN A 69 -11.08 -23.28 13.02
N ARG A 70 -12.00 -22.46 12.51
CA ARG A 70 -11.80 -21.76 11.24
C ARG A 70 -10.68 -20.76 11.38
N ASP A 71 -9.79 -20.79 10.42
CA ASP A 71 -8.72 -19.81 10.31
C ASP A 71 -9.21 -18.58 9.54
N ALA A 72 -8.79 -17.40 10.01
CA ALA A 72 -9.24 -16.12 9.50
C ALA A 72 -8.21 -15.03 9.80
N LYS A 73 -8.06 -14.10 8.86
CA LYS A 73 -7.24 -12.90 9.04
C LYS A 73 -8.13 -11.77 9.54
N HIS A 74 -7.75 -11.16 10.66
CA HIS A 74 -8.54 -10.08 11.27
C HIS A 74 -8.25 -8.76 10.58
N VAL A 75 -9.29 -7.96 10.35
CA VAL A 75 -9.13 -6.61 9.82
C VAL A 75 -8.54 -5.71 10.91
N ILE A 76 -7.62 -4.83 10.53
CA ILE A 76 -7.03 -3.83 11.42
C ILE A 76 -7.64 -2.46 11.14
N GLU A 77 -7.78 -1.66 12.20
CA GLU A 77 -8.12 -0.25 12.07
C GLU A 77 -6.85 0.60 12.12
N LEU A 78 -6.61 1.39 11.09
CA LEU A 78 -5.54 2.39 11.06
C LEU A 78 -6.15 3.78 11.24
N ARG A 79 -5.63 4.55 12.20
CA ARG A 79 -6.11 5.91 12.49
C ARG A 79 -4.93 6.83 12.73
N VAL A 80 -4.87 7.94 11.99
CA VAL A 80 -3.87 9.00 12.16
C VAL A 80 -4.58 10.29 12.52
N PRO A 81 -4.48 10.76 13.78
CA PRO A 81 -5.04 12.05 14.19
C PRO A 81 -4.24 13.21 13.59
N PHE A 82 -4.93 14.26 13.15
CA PHE A 82 -4.32 15.52 12.75
C PHE A 82 -5.12 16.70 13.28
N ARG A 83 -4.54 17.90 13.20
CA ARG A 83 -5.17 19.14 13.65
C ARG A 83 -4.97 20.22 12.59
N VAL A 84 -6.05 20.93 12.26
CA VAL A 84 -6.05 22.10 11.39
C VAL A 84 -6.48 23.32 12.20
N THR A 85 -6.07 24.51 11.77
CA THR A 85 -6.48 25.75 12.43
C THR A 85 -7.89 26.14 11.98
N ARG A 86 -8.66 26.75 12.87
CA ARG A 86 -9.97 27.32 12.50
C ARG A 86 -9.82 28.49 11.53
N GLU A 87 -8.72 29.21 11.60
CA GLU A 87 -8.40 30.29 10.68
C GLU A 87 -8.29 29.79 9.25
N ALA A 88 -7.52 28.72 9.00
CA ALA A 88 -7.42 28.09 7.68
C ALA A 88 -8.78 27.60 7.17
N VAL A 89 -9.61 27.02 8.06
CA VAL A 89 -10.98 26.59 7.71
C VAL A 89 -11.87 27.79 7.33
N ASP A 90 -11.86 28.86 8.12
CA ASP A 90 -12.71 30.03 7.90
C ASP A 90 -12.23 30.87 6.70
N ASP A 91 -10.94 30.83 6.36
CA ASP A 91 -10.36 31.54 5.21
C ASP A 91 -10.87 30.98 3.87
N VAL A 92 -11.21 29.69 3.81
CA VAL A 92 -11.85 29.10 2.62
C VAL A 92 -13.17 29.77 2.29
N GLU A 93 -14.01 30.10 3.28
CA GLU A 93 -15.25 30.85 3.02
C GLU A 93 -15.00 32.27 2.52
N ARG A 94 -13.83 32.83 2.81
CA ARG A 94 -13.39 34.15 2.32
C ARG A 94 -12.73 34.05 0.94
N GLY A 95 -12.62 32.86 0.38
CA GLY A 95 -12.03 32.61 -0.94
C GLY A 95 -10.52 32.35 -0.94
N SER A 96 -9.93 31.93 0.19
CA SER A 96 -8.54 31.45 0.19
C SER A 96 -8.43 30.15 -0.62
N GLU A 97 -7.39 30.10 -1.46
CA GLU A 97 -6.98 28.92 -2.24
C GLU A 97 -5.67 28.30 -1.71
N ASP A 98 -5.13 28.86 -0.61
CA ASP A 98 -3.81 28.55 -0.05
C ASP A 98 -3.86 28.28 1.47
N SER A 99 -5.03 27.87 1.97
CA SER A 99 -5.22 27.47 3.36
C SER A 99 -4.26 26.33 3.75
N ASP A 100 -3.72 26.40 4.98
CA ASP A 100 -2.67 25.46 5.42
C ASP A 100 -3.22 24.06 5.72
N TRP A 101 -3.16 23.20 4.71
CA TRP A 101 -3.50 21.78 4.80
C TRP A 101 -2.30 20.86 5.01
N GLN A 102 -1.12 21.38 5.34
CA GLN A 102 0.07 20.55 5.59
C GLN A 102 -0.18 19.46 6.65
N PRO A 103 -0.91 19.70 7.77
CA PRO A 103 -1.23 18.65 8.73
C PRO A 103 -2.05 17.49 8.12
N VAL A 104 -2.89 17.76 7.13
CA VAL A 104 -3.67 16.73 6.42
C VAL A 104 -2.72 15.88 5.57
N LYS A 105 -1.82 16.52 4.83
CA LYS A 105 -0.83 15.85 3.97
C LYS A 105 0.08 14.93 4.78
N ASP A 106 0.58 15.43 5.91
CA ASP A 106 1.46 14.66 6.80
C ASP A 106 0.75 13.42 7.34
N ALA A 107 -0.52 13.55 7.75
CA ALA A 107 -1.30 12.43 8.27
C ALA A 107 -1.63 11.40 7.19
N VAL A 108 -1.95 11.86 5.98
CA VAL A 108 -2.22 11.01 4.83
C VAL A 108 -0.96 10.29 4.35
N GLN A 109 0.18 10.97 4.35
CA GLN A 109 1.46 10.33 4.06
C GLN A 109 1.75 9.21 5.07
N GLN A 110 1.52 9.46 6.37
CA GLN A 110 1.74 8.44 7.41
C GLN A 110 0.86 7.21 7.21
N ILE A 111 -0.44 7.39 6.91
CA ILE A 111 -1.35 6.26 6.73
C ILE A 111 -1.07 5.49 5.43
N ALA A 112 -0.74 6.17 4.33
CA ALA A 112 -0.33 5.54 3.08
C ALA A 112 0.92 4.67 3.28
N LEU A 113 1.95 5.21 3.96
CA LEU A 113 3.16 4.46 4.28
C LEU A 113 2.89 3.29 5.24
N ALA A 114 1.96 3.44 6.18
CA ALA A 114 1.58 2.35 7.09
C ALA A 114 0.91 1.19 6.34
N GLU A 115 0.00 1.50 5.40
CA GLU A 115 -0.68 0.52 4.56
C GLU A 115 0.31 -0.21 3.64
N ASP A 116 1.14 0.53 2.89
CA ASP A 116 2.16 -0.06 2.01
C ASP A 116 3.13 -0.95 2.79
N ARG A 117 3.56 -0.53 3.98
CA ARG A 117 4.45 -1.34 4.82
C ARG A 117 3.78 -2.63 5.28
N ALA A 118 2.50 -2.59 5.61
CA ALA A 118 1.74 -3.79 5.96
C ALA A 118 1.62 -4.74 4.76
N ILE A 119 1.39 -4.21 3.54
CA ILE A 119 1.33 -5.00 2.31
C ILE A 119 2.70 -5.62 1.99
N PHE A 120 3.77 -4.83 1.97
CA PHE A 120 5.08 -5.31 1.51
C PHE A 120 5.83 -6.12 2.56
N HIS A 121 5.85 -5.65 3.82
CA HIS A 121 6.69 -6.22 4.89
C HIS A 121 5.89 -6.99 5.94
N GLY A 122 4.57 -6.85 5.94
CA GLY A 122 3.69 -7.48 6.92
C GLY A 122 3.58 -6.67 8.21
N LEU A 123 2.69 -7.13 9.07
CA LEU A 123 2.47 -6.62 10.42
C LEU A 123 2.31 -7.82 11.38
N PRO A 124 3.42 -8.35 11.93
CA PRO A 124 3.39 -9.56 12.76
C PRO A 124 2.49 -9.46 13.99
N SER A 125 2.33 -8.26 14.57
CA SER A 125 1.43 -8.02 15.70
C SER A 125 -0.06 -8.24 15.38
N ALA A 126 -0.41 -8.25 14.09
CA ALA A 126 -1.76 -8.49 13.59
C ALA A 126 -1.89 -9.80 12.81
N ASP A 127 -0.85 -10.66 12.83
CA ASP A 127 -0.80 -11.89 12.03
C ASP A 127 -0.95 -11.63 10.50
N ILE A 128 -0.45 -10.49 10.03
CA ILE A 128 -0.41 -10.14 8.61
C ILE A 128 1.01 -10.40 8.10
N GLU A 129 1.14 -11.31 7.14
CA GLU A 129 2.40 -11.56 6.45
C GLU A 129 2.46 -10.69 5.19
N GLY A 130 3.62 -10.07 4.93
CA GLY A 130 3.80 -9.23 3.75
C GLY A 130 4.33 -9.98 2.55
N ILE A 131 4.23 -9.36 1.37
CA ILE A 131 4.72 -9.93 0.11
C ILE A 131 6.18 -10.40 0.22
N VAL A 132 7.06 -9.55 0.75
CA VAL A 132 8.51 -9.83 0.86
C VAL A 132 8.80 -11.08 1.68
N PRO A 133 8.37 -11.20 2.96
CA PRO A 133 8.65 -12.39 3.76
C PRO A 133 7.94 -13.66 3.28
N THR A 134 6.86 -13.55 2.48
CA THR A 134 6.14 -14.71 1.93
C THR A 134 6.70 -15.24 0.60
N SER A 135 7.60 -14.50 -0.05
CA SER A 135 8.20 -14.94 -1.31
C SER A 135 8.98 -16.23 -1.12
N SER A 136 8.68 -17.24 -1.94
CA SER A 136 9.45 -18.48 -2.03
C SER A 136 10.67 -18.38 -2.96
N ASN A 137 10.80 -17.29 -3.73
CA ASN A 137 11.94 -17.05 -4.60
C ASN A 137 13.12 -16.53 -3.78
N GLU A 138 14.34 -16.90 -4.17
CA GLU A 138 15.55 -16.38 -3.54
C GLU A 138 15.66 -14.86 -3.77
N PRO A 139 15.94 -14.06 -2.72
CA PRO A 139 16.17 -12.64 -2.88
C PRO A 139 17.34 -12.38 -3.82
N VAL A 140 17.17 -11.46 -4.76
CA VAL A 140 18.25 -11.02 -5.65
C VAL A 140 18.92 -9.78 -5.05
N ASP A 141 20.23 -9.83 -4.88
CA ASP A 141 21.00 -8.71 -4.34
C ASP A 141 20.94 -7.51 -5.30
N THR A 142 20.81 -6.31 -4.73
CA THR A 142 20.93 -5.07 -5.51
C THR A 142 22.40 -4.87 -5.87
N PRO A 143 22.73 -4.64 -7.15
CA PRO A 143 24.12 -4.50 -7.55
C PRO A 143 24.73 -3.22 -6.98
N ASN A 144 26.06 -3.18 -6.85
CA ASN A 144 26.77 -1.98 -6.40
C ASN A 144 26.80 -0.90 -7.49
N GLU A 145 26.73 -1.31 -8.76
CA GLU A 145 26.66 -0.43 -9.92
C GLU A 145 25.26 -0.51 -10.52
N ILE A 146 24.58 0.63 -10.60
CA ILE A 146 23.21 0.72 -11.11
C ILE A 146 23.10 0.29 -12.59
N ASP A 147 24.21 0.33 -13.35
CA ASP A 147 24.28 -0.14 -14.74
C ASP A 147 23.92 -1.63 -14.86
N GLU A 148 24.24 -2.44 -13.83
CA GLU A 148 23.93 -3.86 -13.74
C GLU A 148 22.48 -4.13 -13.30
N PHE A 149 21.74 -3.09 -12.89
CA PHE A 149 20.37 -3.25 -12.37
C PHE A 149 19.41 -3.83 -13.40
N THR A 150 19.62 -3.51 -14.69
CA THR A 150 18.81 -4.09 -15.78
C THR A 150 18.99 -5.60 -15.89
N GLU A 151 20.20 -6.12 -15.69
CA GLU A 151 20.47 -7.56 -15.74
C GLU A 151 19.85 -8.28 -14.54
N VAL A 152 19.92 -7.68 -13.36
CA VAL A 152 19.26 -8.16 -12.13
C VAL A 152 17.74 -8.24 -12.31
N VAL A 153 17.11 -7.23 -12.90
CA VAL A 153 15.67 -7.26 -13.18
C VAL A 153 15.33 -8.32 -14.25
N ALA A 154 16.16 -8.48 -15.30
CA ALA A 154 15.96 -9.53 -16.29
C ALA A 154 15.99 -10.92 -15.65
N HIS A 155 16.95 -11.15 -14.75
CA HIS A 155 17.09 -12.39 -14.02
C HIS A 155 15.87 -12.66 -13.12
N ALA A 156 15.42 -11.67 -12.34
CA ALA A 156 14.24 -11.79 -11.50
C ALA A 156 12.96 -12.10 -12.30
N VAL A 157 12.78 -11.47 -13.49
CA VAL A 157 11.68 -11.80 -14.40
C VAL A 157 11.79 -13.25 -14.90
N SER A 158 13.00 -13.73 -15.19
CA SER A 158 13.24 -15.12 -15.58
C SER A 158 12.88 -16.10 -14.46
N GLU A 159 13.24 -15.80 -13.20
CA GLU A 159 12.89 -16.65 -12.05
C GLU A 159 11.37 -16.78 -11.89
N LEU A 160 10.62 -15.67 -12.01
CA LEU A 160 9.15 -15.74 -12.00
C LEU A 160 8.59 -16.61 -13.14
N ARG A 161 9.14 -16.50 -14.36
CA ARG A 161 8.74 -17.33 -15.50
C ARG A 161 9.03 -18.81 -15.27
N LEU A 162 10.21 -19.14 -14.72
CA LEU A 162 10.60 -20.50 -14.40
C LEU A 162 9.73 -21.11 -13.28
N ALA A 163 9.27 -20.28 -12.34
CA ALA A 163 8.28 -20.65 -11.34
C ALA A 163 6.85 -20.81 -11.91
N GLY A 164 6.64 -20.58 -13.21
CA GLY A 164 5.32 -20.68 -13.86
C GLY A 164 4.39 -19.50 -13.53
N VAL A 165 4.94 -18.40 -13.03
CA VAL A 165 4.20 -17.17 -12.73
C VAL A 165 4.19 -16.30 -13.98
N GLY A 166 3.03 -16.21 -14.64
CA GLY A 166 2.84 -15.32 -15.78
C GLY A 166 2.78 -13.84 -15.38
N GLY A 167 3.05 -12.96 -16.33
CA GLY A 167 2.89 -11.51 -16.16
C GLY A 167 1.42 -11.05 -16.26
N PRO A 168 1.19 -9.72 -16.32
CA PRO A 168 2.18 -8.66 -16.44
C PRO A 168 3.07 -8.52 -15.18
N TYR A 169 4.31 -8.06 -15.36
CA TYR A 169 5.28 -7.87 -14.26
C TYR A 169 5.48 -6.38 -13.98
N SER A 170 5.26 -5.96 -12.73
CA SER A 170 5.47 -4.59 -12.27
C SER A 170 6.63 -4.54 -11.28
N LEU A 171 7.44 -3.48 -11.37
CA LEU A 171 8.61 -3.26 -10.54
C LEU A 171 8.36 -2.08 -9.60
N LEU A 172 8.25 -2.36 -8.31
CA LEU A 172 8.17 -1.33 -7.28
C LEU A 172 9.58 -1.00 -6.80
N LEU A 173 9.90 0.28 -6.64
CA LEU A 173 11.22 0.73 -6.19
C LEU A 173 11.07 1.62 -4.96
N SER A 174 11.97 1.47 -3.98
CA SER A 174 12.08 2.42 -2.88
C SER A 174 12.37 3.83 -3.40
N ALA A 175 12.11 4.86 -2.60
CA ALA A 175 12.26 6.24 -3.04
C ALA A 175 13.68 6.57 -3.55
N ASP A 176 14.70 6.09 -2.82
CA ASP A 176 16.11 6.31 -3.19
C ASP A 176 16.45 5.61 -4.51
N LEU A 177 16.10 4.32 -4.63
CA LEU A 177 16.41 3.53 -5.83
C LEU A 177 15.61 4.02 -7.05
N TYR A 178 14.37 4.44 -6.88
CA TYR A 178 13.58 5.04 -7.95
C TYR A 178 14.25 6.31 -8.49
N THR A 179 14.77 7.15 -7.60
CA THR A 179 15.50 8.38 -7.97
C THR A 179 16.78 8.03 -8.72
N GLU A 180 17.57 7.10 -8.19
CA GLU A 180 18.82 6.64 -8.82
C GLU A 180 18.58 6.05 -10.22
N VAL A 181 17.58 5.19 -10.38
CA VAL A 181 17.19 4.60 -11.67
C VAL A 181 16.71 5.67 -12.66
N SER A 182 16.01 6.69 -12.18
CA SER A 182 15.45 7.76 -13.02
C SER A 182 16.52 8.75 -13.49
N GLU A 183 17.53 9.00 -12.68
CA GLU A 183 18.61 9.96 -12.98
C GLU A 183 19.78 9.33 -13.74
N THR A 184 19.91 8.00 -13.73
CA THR A 184 21.04 7.33 -14.35
C THR A 184 20.85 7.08 -15.85
N THR A 185 21.89 7.41 -16.61
CA THR A 185 22.03 7.07 -18.03
C THR A 185 23.27 6.24 -18.29
N VAL A 186 23.13 5.11 -18.98
CA VAL A 186 24.25 4.25 -19.40
C VAL A 186 24.51 4.49 -20.88
N HIS A 187 25.72 4.91 -21.22
CA HIS A 187 26.10 5.26 -22.60
C HIS A 187 25.12 6.25 -23.29
N GLY A 188 24.51 7.15 -22.49
CA GLY A 188 23.54 8.15 -22.96
C GLY A 188 22.10 7.66 -23.07
N TYR A 189 21.80 6.44 -22.63
CA TYR A 189 20.44 5.87 -22.62
C TYR A 189 19.90 5.76 -21.18
N PRO A 190 18.71 6.31 -20.86
CA PRO A 190 18.12 6.21 -19.54
C PRO A 190 17.84 4.75 -19.14
N ILE A 191 18.26 4.35 -17.94
CA ILE A 191 18.04 2.98 -17.44
C ILE A 191 16.54 2.69 -17.32
N VAL A 192 15.76 3.68 -16.85
CA VAL A 192 14.30 3.57 -16.69
C VAL A 192 13.61 3.16 -18.00
N ASP A 193 14.05 3.68 -19.15
CA ASP A 193 13.48 3.33 -20.46
C ASP A 193 13.85 1.90 -20.89
N HIS A 194 15.00 1.39 -20.45
CA HIS A 194 15.39 0.01 -20.71
C HIS A 194 14.54 -0.95 -19.88
N LEU A 195 14.39 -0.66 -18.58
CA LEU A 195 13.52 -1.42 -17.68
C LEU A 195 12.06 -1.44 -18.18
N ALA A 196 11.53 -0.29 -18.59
CA ALA A 196 10.15 -0.17 -19.08
C ALA A 196 9.88 -0.99 -20.36
N ARG A 197 10.92 -1.31 -21.15
CA ARG A 197 10.79 -2.18 -22.33
C ARG A 197 10.86 -3.67 -21.99
N MET A 198 11.45 -4.01 -20.86
CA MET A 198 11.59 -5.39 -20.39
C MET A 198 10.39 -5.86 -19.58
N LEU A 199 9.70 -4.92 -18.94
CA LEU A 199 8.53 -5.17 -18.10
C LEU A 199 7.24 -4.92 -18.91
N ASP A 200 6.31 -5.86 -18.81
CA ASP A 200 4.97 -5.71 -19.41
C ASP A 200 4.00 -4.93 -18.50
N GLY A 201 4.44 -4.53 -17.30
CA GLY A 201 3.71 -3.74 -16.31
C GLY A 201 4.36 -2.38 -16.05
N GLU A 202 4.20 -1.87 -14.82
CA GLU A 202 4.62 -0.51 -14.47
C GLU A 202 5.90 -0.49 -13.61
N ILE A 203 6.68 0.59 -13.72
CA ILE A 203 7.71 0.93 -12.74
C ILE A 203 7.08 1.91 -11.74
N ILE A 204 7.00 1.51 -10.48
CA ILE A 204 6.20 2.18 -9.45
C ILE A 204 7.11 2.76 -8.38
N TRP A 205 6.93 4.06 -8.11
CA TRP A 205 7.52 4.72 -6.96
C TRP A 205 6.83 4.23 -5.68
N ALA A 206 7.54 3.48 -4.86
CA ALA A 206 7.00 2.81 -3.68
C ALA A 206 7.78 3.22 -2.41
N PRO A 207 7.50 4.41 -1.85
CA PRO A 207 8.20 4.92 -0.67
C PRO A 207 7.92 4.10 0.60
N GLY A 208 6.89 3.25 0.61
CA GLY A 208 6.64 2.27 1.67
C GLY A 208 7.66 1.12 1.71
N LEU A 209 8.39 0.86 0.61
CA LEU A 209 9.52 -0.08 0.62
C LEU A 209 10.69 0.52 1.41
N ARG A 210 11.20 -0.25 2.38
CA ARG A 210 12.33 0.19 3.23
C ARG A 210 13.62 0.39 2.43
N SER A 211 13.86 -0.47 1.45
CA SER A 211 15.06 -0.45 0.60
C SER A 211 14.85 -1.36 -0.62
N GLY A 212 15.57 -1.09 -1.70
CA GLY A 212 15.64 -1.97 -2.87
C GLY A 212 14.40 -1.91 -3.76
N GLY A 213 14.21 -2.96 -4.54
CA GLY A 213 13.06 -3.14 -5.43
C GLY A 213 12.28 -4.41 -5.12
N LEU A 214 11.01 -4.41 -5.51
CA LEU A 214 10.11 -5.56 -5.42
C LEU A 214 9.49 -5.79 -6.80
N LEU A 215 9.81 -6.92 -7.41
CA LEU A 215 9.21 -7.35 -8.67
C LEU A 215 8.04 -8.28 -8.38
N VAL A 216 6.85 -7.94 -8.88
CA VAL A 216 5.62 -8.73 -8.68
C VAL A 216 4.92 -8.98 -10.00
N THR A 217 4.16 -10.06 -10.06
CA THR A 217 3.12 -10.20 -11.09
C THR A 217 1.87 -9.44 -10.68
N THR A 218 1.18 -8.86 -11.65
CA THR A 218 -0.14 -8.25 -11.49
C THR A 218 -1.19 -8.98 -12.33
N ARG A 219 -1.03 -10.30 -12.51
CA ARG A 219 -2.01 -11.17 -13.18
C ARG A 219 -3.34 -11.34 -12.40
N GLY A 220 -3.34 -10.98 -11.11
CA GLY A 220 -4.47 -11.11 -10.19
C GLY A 220 -4.59 -12.50 -9.55
N GLY A 221 -5.16 -12.53 -8.36
CA GLY A 221 -5.43 -13.71 -7.53
C GLY A 221 -4.29 -14.14 -6.61
N ASP A 222 -3.15 -13.44 -6.62
CA ASP A 222 -1.99 -13.79 -5.80
C ASP A 222 -1.92 -12.97 -4.49
N PHE A 223 -2.31 -11.69 -4.53
CA PHE A 223 -2.28 -10.79 -3.37
C PHE A 223 -3.59 -10.01 -3.29
N GLU A 224 -4.27 -10.11 -2.15
CA GLU A 224 -5.56 -9.45 -1.93
C GLU A 224 -5.51 -8.49 -0.74
N LEU A 225 -6.02 -7.27 -0.93
CA LEU A 225 -6.28 -6.28 0.10
C LEU A 225 -7.78 -6.18 0.34
N HIS A 226 -8.24 -6.62 1.51
CA HIS A 226 -9.65 -6.56 1.90
C HIS A 226 -9.92 -5.31 2.72
N LEU A 227 -10.81 -4.45 2.21
CA LEU A 227 -11.19 -3.20 2.86
C LEU A 227 -12.52 -3.38 3.59
N GLY A 228 -12.52 -3.15 4.91
CA GLY A 228 -13.77 -2.95 5.65
C GLY A 228 -14.32 -1.55 5.35
N GLN A 229 -13.63 -0.53 5.84
CA GLN A 229 -13.89 0.87 5.49
C GLN A 229 -12.66 1.43 4.77
N ASP A 230 -12.88 2.07 3.61
CA ASP A 230 -11.80 2.74 2.89
C ASP A 230 -11.41 4.06 3.58
N LEU A 231 -10.29 4.66 3.15
CA LEU A 231 -9.73 5.89 3.69
C LEU A 231 -10.82 6.95 3.87
N SER A 232 -11.05 7.34 5.12
CA SER A 232 -12.13 8.24 5.51
C SER A 232 -11.60 9.26 6.51
N ILE A 233 -12.09 10.49 6.43
CA ILE A 233 -11.76 11.56 7.38
C ILE A 233 -12.95 11.76 8.32
N GLY A 234 -12.67 11.74 9.62
CA GLY A 234 -13.65 11.95 10.67
C GLY A 234 -13.20 13.01 11.67
N TYR A 235 -14.12 13.38 12.55
CA TYR A 235 -13.93 14.34 13.62
C TYR A 235 -13.81 13.63 14.98
N LEU A 236 -12.88 14.11 15.81
CA LEU A 236 -12.58 13.60 17.15
C LEU A 236 -12.79 14.67 18.22
#